data_AF-A0A928PU02-F1
#
_entry.id   AF-A0A928PU02-F1
#
_cell.length_a   1.000
_cell.length_b   1.000
_cell.length_c   1.000
_cell.angle_alpha   90.00
_cell.angle_beta   90.00
_cell.angle_gamma   90.00
#
_symmetry.space_group_name_H-M   'P 1'
#
loop_
_entity.id
_entity.type
_entity.pdbx_description
1 polymer ?
#
loop_
_entity_poly.entity_id
_entity_poly.type
_entity_poly.pdbx_seq_one_letter_code
_entity_poly.pdbx_strand_id
1 'polypeptide(L)'
;MSKASKLKKQAELAQKPTIKQGFLNFIDVLTDNRNFCMAWLIAGFIFFTVYGFIDNPDLAKTASVIGKTHPRLFIWWAVFSGVSLYLNLQYLYKLNNFKTEKLAKFGNICTYLGFICIFACVNIPSVEPEDGKPLQMAAHWSTALLFAAFFAAAIIAFLLYKSMQKSTKHLIMLIVLALTLVLMVVLLLLFGKSGGIESIPMWVAYIIIFMLNYTKPFQPENT
;
A
#
# COMPACT_ATOMS: atom_id res chain seq x y z
N MET A 1 -4.73 37.68 -38.12
CA MET A 1 -3.95 36.45 -37.83
C MET A 1 -3.83 35.61 -39.11
N SER A 2 -2.60 35.33 -39.57
CA SER A 2 -2.39 34.52 -40.79
C SER A 2 -2.73 33.04 -40.56
N LYS A 3 -3.06 32.31 -41.63
CA LYS A 3 -3.33 30.85 -41.60
C LYS A 3 -2.19 30.07 -40.94
N ALA A 4 -0.94 30.49 -41.16
CA ALA A 4 0.25 29.93 -40.52
C ALA A 4 0.27 30.17 -39.00
N SER A 5 -0.15 31.34 -38.53
CA SER A 5 -0.25 31.62 -37.08
C SER A 5 -1.33 30.79 -36.37
N LYS A 6 -2.44 30.49 -37.06
CA LYS A 6 -3.50 29.61 -36.53
C LYS A 6 -3.04 28.14 -36.48
N LEU A 7 -2.35 27.66 -37.52
CA LEU A 7 -1.80 26.30 -37.58
C LEU A 7 -0.72 26.07 -36.51
N LYS A 8 0.19 27.05 -36.31
CA LYS A 8 1.22 26.97 -35.27
C LYS A 8 0.62 26.92 -33.86
N LYS A 9 -0.40 27.75 -33.61
CA LYS A 9 -1.13 27.78 -32.33
C LYS A 9 -1.92 26.48 -32.09
N GLN A 10 -2.50 25.88 -33.14
CA GLN A 10 -3.15 24.57 -33.07
C GLN A 10 -2.16 23.43 -32.79
N ALA A 11 -0.97 23.47 -33.39
CA ALA A 11 0.09 22.50 -33.12
C ALA A 11 0.63 22.61 -31.68
N GLU A 12 0.82 23.83 -31.16
CA GLU A 12 1.21 24.07 -29.76
C GLU A 12 0.13 23.62 -28.76
N LEU A 13 -1.15 23.82 -29.08
CA LEU A 13 -2.27 23.33 -28.26
C LEU A 13 -2.39 21.80 -28.29
N ALA A 14 -2.07 21.15 -29.42
CA ALA A 14 -2.06 19.70 -29.55
C ALA A 14 -0.86 19.05 -28.83
N GLN A 15 0.25 19.78 -28.63
CA GLN A 15 1.42 19.31 -27.88
C GLN A 15 1.31 19.49 -26.37
N LYS A 16 0.40 20.34 -25.88
CA LYS A 16 0.21 20.51 -24.43
C LYS A 16 -0.45 19.25 -23.85
N PRO A 17 0.18 18.60 -22.85
CA PRO A 17 -0.43 17.45 -22.19
C PRO A 17 -1.77 17.87 -21.59
N THR A 18 -2.79 17.03 -21.78
CA THR A 18 -4.08 17.21 -21.10
C THR A 18 -3.85 17.19 -19.58
N ILE A 19 -4.78 17.76 -18.79
CA ILE A 19 -4.68 17.74 -17.32
C ILE A 19 -4.49 16.30 -16.80
N LYS A 20 -5.21 15.34 -17.39
CA LYS A 20 -5.06 13.91 -17.10
C LYS A 20 -3.64 13.41 -17.39
N GLN A 21 -3.08 13.76 -18.56
CA GLN A 21 -1.73 13.38 -18.94
C GLN A 21 -0.69 14.01 -18.01
N GLY A 22 -0.85 15.28 -17.66
CA GLY A 22 0.03 15.99 -16.72
C GLY A 22 0.03 15.35 -15.34
N PHE A 23 -1.14 14.95 -14.83
CA PHE A 23 -1.25 14.26 -13.54
C PHE A 23 -0.59 12.87 -13.57
N LEU A 24 -0.81 12.07 -14.61
CA LEU A 24 -0.18 10.76 -14.75
C LEU A 24 1.35 10.89 -14.85
N ASN A 25 1.84 11.86 -15.64
CA ASN A 25 3.26 12.14 -15.75
C ASN A 25 3.87 12.54 -14.40
N PHE A 26 3.15 13.31 -13.59
CA PHE A 26 3.61 13.68 -12.24
C PHE A 26 3.73 12.47 -11.31
N ILE A 27 2.72 11.60 -11.28
CA ILE A 27 2.78 10.34 -10.50
C ILE A 27 3.92 9.45 -10.99
N ASP A 28 4.15 9.40 -12.30
CA ASP A 28 5.26 8.64 -12.86
C ASP A 28 6.61 9.19 -12.39
N VAL A 29 6.82 10.51 -12.46
CA VAL A 29 8.04 11.16 -11.94
C VAL A 29 8.28 10.86 -10.46
N LEU A 30 7.24 10.90 -9.63
CA LEU A 30 7.38 10.57 -8.20
C LEU A 30 7.76 9.10 -7.99
N THR A 31 7.10 8.19 -8.71
CA THR A 31 7.30 6.75 -8.56
C THR A 31 8.58 6.25 -9.24
N ASP A 32 9.23 7.05 -10.08
CA ASP A 32 10.56 6.75 -10.67
C ASP A 32 11.72 7.19 -9.75
N ASN A 33 11.45 8.05 -8.77
CA ASN A 33 12.46 8.54 -7.86
C ASN A 33 12.68 7.56 -6.69
N ARG A 34 13.73 6.73 -6.81
CA ARG A 34 14.14 5.75 -5.79
C ARG A 34 14.21 6.34 -4.38
N ASN A 35 14.82 7.51 -4.22
CA ASN A 35 15.02 8.12 -2.90
C ASN A 35 13.72 8.64 -2.31
N PHE A 36 12.84 9.20 -3.16
CA PHE A 36 11.51 9.62 -2.74
C PHE A 36 10.65 8.43 -2.28
N CYS A 37 10.58 7.35 -3.06
CA CYS A 37 9.84 6.15 -2.70
C CYS A 37 10.38 5.51 -1.40
N MET A 38 11.71 5.45 -1.24
CA MET A 38 12.35 4.91 -0.05
C MET A 38 12.07 5.78 1.19
N ALA A 39 12.16 7.11 1.07
CA ALA A 39 11.83 8.02 2.16
C ALA A 39 10.39 7.83 2.63
N TRP A 40 9.44 7.69 1.71
CA TRP A 40 8.05 7.37 2.04
C TRP A 40 7.87 5.99 2.66
N LEU A 41 8.62 4.97 2.23
CA LEU A 41 8.57 3.65 2.85
C LEU A 41 9.03 3.69 4.31
N ILE A 42 10.16 4.37 4.56
CA ILE A 42 10.72 4.52 5.91
C ILE A 42 9.79 5.36 6.78
N ALA A 43 9.31 6.50 6.27
CA ALA A 43 8.36 7.33 7.00
C ALA A 43 7.05 6.58 7.30
N GLY A 44 6.55 5.80 6.33
CA GLY A 44 5.40 4.92 6.49
C GLY A 44 5.59 3.90 7.60
N PHE A 45 6.71 3.16 7.56
CA PHE A 45 7.05 2.15 8.56
C PHE A 45 7.23 2.74 9.97
N ILE A 46 7.96 3.85 10.09
CA ILE A 46 8.19 4.54 11.37
C ILE A 46 6.87 5.05 11.93
N PHE A 47 6.09 5.78 11.12
CA PHE A 47 4.83 6.37 11.59
C PHE A 47 3.83 5.28 11.96
N PHE A 48 3.68 4.24 11.14
CA PHE A 48 2.86 3.07 11.43
C PHE A 48 3.22 2.47 12.79
N THR A 49 4.50 2.22 13.00
CA THR A 49 5.01 1.56 14.22
C THR A 49 4.82 2.45 15.44
N VAL A 50 5.30 3.70 15.39
CA VAL A 50 5.21 4.65 16.51
C VAL A 50 3.75 4.90 16.89
N TYR A 51 2.87 5.08 15.89
CA TYR A 51 1.44 5.27 16.13
C TYR A 51 0.82 4.10 16.90
N GLY A 52 1.21 2.86 16.57
CA GLY A 52 0.73 1.65 17.25
C GLY A 52 1.06 1.60 18.75
N PHE A 53 2.09 2.32 19.20
CA PHE A 53 2.51 2.39 20.60
C PHE A 53 1.97 3.62 21.36
N ILE A 54 1.26 4.55 20.71
CA ILE A 54 0.69 5.73 21.38
C ILE A 54 -0.34 5.27 22.41
N ASP A 55 -0.06 5.54 23.69
CA ASP A 55 -0.84 5.11 24.85
C ASP A 55 -1.17 3.60 24.84
N ASN A 56 -0.25 2.81 24.27
CA ASN A 56 -0.44 1.39 23.97
C ASN A 56 0.89 0.60 23.99
N PRO A 57 1.66 0.63 25.10
CA PRO A 57 3.00 0.04 25.17
C PRO A 57 3.03 -1.49 24.99
N ASP A 58 1.92 -2.16 25.30
CA ASP A 58 1.71 -3.61 25.21
C ASP A 58 1.05 -4.04 23.89
N LEU A 59 0.74 -3.09 23.00
CA LEU A 59 0.04 -3.33 21.73
C LEU A 59 -1.33 -4.02 21.89
N ALA A 60 -2.02 -3.80 23.01
CA ALA A 60 -3.35 -4.37 23.24
C ALA A 60 -4.41 -3.72 22.34
N LYS A 61 -4.36 -2.40 22.16
CA LYS A 61 -5.32 -1.64 21.35
C LYS A 61 -4.97 -1.70 19.87
N THR A 62 -5.99 -1.88 19.04
CA THR A 62 -5.86 -1.79 17.58
C THR A 62 -5.57 -0.35 17.14
N ALA A 63 -5.05 -0.18 15.92
CA ALA A 63 -4.75 1.16 15.39
C ALA A 63 -5.99 2.07 15.39
N SER A 64 -7.16 1.51 15.12
CA SER A 64 -8.43 2.25 15.10
C SER A 64 -8.98 2.58 16.48
N VAL A 65 -8.66 1.78 17.51
CA VAL A 65 -9.00 2.09 18.90
C VAL A 65 -8.16 3.26 19.41
N ILE A 66 -6.87 3.32 19.09
CA ILE A 66 -6.02 4.51 19.34
C ILE A 66 -6.62 5.73 18.62
N GLY A 67 -7.17 5.52 17.42
CA GLY A 67 -7.78 6.57 16.61
C GLY A 67 -9.01 7.23 17.24
N LYS A 68 -9.66 6.59 18.23
CA LYS A 68 -10.77 7.19 18.99
C LYS A 68 -10.30 8.41 19.80
N THR A 69 -9.10 8.33 20.39
CA THR A 69 -8.51 9.45 21.16
C THR A 69 -7.60 10.33 20.31
N HIS A 70 -7.04 9.79 19.22
CA HIS A 70 -6.11 10.51 18.33
C HIS A 70 -6.58 10.54 16.86
N PRO A 71 -7.77 11.11 16.55
CA PRO A 71 -8.38 11.01 15.22
C PRO A 71 -7.54 11.62 14.10
N ARG A 72 -6.85 12.74 14.38
CA ARG A 72 -5.95 13.38 13.40
C ARG A 72 -4.74 12.49 13.08
N LEU A 73 -4.18 11.82 14.09
CA LEU A 73 -3.05 10.92 13.89
C LEU A 73 -3.49 9.65 13.15
N PHE A 74 -4.73 9.19 13.34
CA PHE A 74 -5.27 8.05 12.60
C PHE A 74 -5.43 8.34 11.10
N ILE A 75 -5.84 9.57 10.74
CA ILE A 75 -5.86 10.01 9.34
C ILE A 75 -4.44 9.99 8.76
N TRP A 76 -3.47 10.55 9.49
CA TRP A 76 -2.07 10.52 9.05
C TRP A 76 -1.53 9.09 8.95
N TRP A 77 -1.93 8.19 9.85
CA TRP A 77 -1.57 6.78 9.80
C TRP A 77 -2.04 6.12 8.49
N ALA A 78 -3.25 6.44 8.03
CA ALA A 78 -3.75 5.98 6.73
C ALA A 78 -3.02 6.61 5.55
N VAL A 79 -2.70 7.92 5.61
CA VAL A 79 -1.92 8.60 4.57
C VAL A 79 -0.54 7.96 4.43
N PHE A 80 0.19 7.84 5.54
CA PHE A 80 1.53 7.26 5.55
C PHE A 80 1.53 5.78 5.15
N SER A 81 0.55 4.99 5.59
CA SER A 81 0.45 3.58 5.21
C SER A 81 0.03 3.39 3.76
N GLY A 82 -1.02 4.08 3.33
CA GLY A 82 -1.53 3.97 1.96
C GLY A 82 -0.57 4.50 0.91
N VAL A 83 -0.01 5.71 1.13
CA VAL A 83 0.87 6.36 0.15
C VAL A 83 2.20 5.63 0.06
N SER A 84 2.79 5.21 1.18
CA SER A 84 4.06 4.50 1.16
C SER A 84 3.95 3.17 0.39
N LEU A 85 2.93 2.36 0.68
CA LEU A 85 2.69 1.09 -0.01
C LEU A 85 2.36 1.32 -1.49
N TYR A 86 1.53 2.31 -1.80
CA TYR A 86 1.20 2.67 -3.18
C TYR A 86 2.46 3.00 -3.99
N LEU A 87 3.24 3.99 -3.53
CA LEU A 87 4.43 4.47 -4.24
C LEU A 87 5.44 3.34 -4.43
N ASN A 88 5.65 2.52 -3.41
CA ASN A 88 6.66 1.47 -3.45
C ASN A 88 6.22 0.25 -4.27
N LEU A 89 4.93 -0.06 -4.35
CA LEU A 89 4.43 -1.07 -5.29
C LEU A 89 4.53 -0.59 -6.73
N GLN A 90 4.19 0.68 -7.00
CA GLN A 90 4.36 1.25 -8.33
C GLN A 90 5.83 1.29 -8.75
N TYR A 91 6.73 1.70 -7.86
CA TYR A 91 8.18 1.66 -8.09
C TYR A 91 8.66 0.23 -8.37
N LEU A 92 8.26 -0.74 -7.55
CA LEU A 92 8.60 -2.16 -7.72
C LEU A 92 8.20 -2.69 -9.09
N TYR A 93 6.97 -2.38 -9.51
CA TYR A 93 6.40 -2.84 -10.77
C TYR A 93 7.13 -2.25 -11.97
N LYS A 94 7.56 -0.98 -11.87
CA LYS A 94 8.37 -0.31 -12.89
C LYS A 94 9.77 -0.89 -12.97
N LEU A 95 10.46 -0.96 -11.83
CA LEU A 95 11.85 -1.45 -11.73
C LEU A 95 12.02 -2.83 -12.37
N ASN A 96 10.97 -3.66 -12.28
CA ASN A 96 10.98 -5.03 -12.78
C ASN A 96 10.32 -5.24 -14.14
N ASN A 97 9.95 -4.17 -14.86
CA ASN A 97 9.19 -4.23 -16.12
C ASN A 97 7.90 -5.06 -16.02
N PHE A 98 7.30 -5.15 -14.82
CA PHE A 98 6.12 -5.97 -14.57
C PHE A 98 4.84 -5.34 -15.13
N LYS A 99 4.82 -4.01 -15.36
CA LYS A 99 3.62 -3.24 -15.74
C LYS A 99 2.84 -3.76 -16.96
N THR A 100 3.49 -4.47 -17.88
CA THR A 100 2.87 -4.99 -19.12
C THR A 100 2.11 -6.30 -18.90
N GLU A 101 2.28 -6.94 -17.75
CA GLU A 101 1.75 -8.28 -17.47
C GLU A 101 0.29 -8.25 -17.03
N LYS A 102 -0.45 -9.34 -17.33
CA LYS A 102 -1.83 -9.50 -16.86
C LYS A 102 -1.94 -9.44 -15.33
N LEU A 103 -0.98 -10.06 -14.64
CA LEU A 103 -0.90 -10.01 -13.17
C LEU A 103 -0.66 -8.59 -12.64
N ALA A 104 0.03 -7.72 -13.39
CA ALA A 104 0.22 -6.33 -12.99
C ALA A 104 -1.07 -5.51 -13.06
N LYS A 105 -1.98 -5.82 -14.00
CA LYS A 105 -3.32 -5.20 -14.01
C LYS A 105 -4.09 -5.53 -12.75
N PHE A 106 -4.11 -6.80 -12.35
CA PHE A 106 -4.71 -7.25 -11.10
C PHE A 106 -4.06 -6.56 -9.89
N GLY A 107 -2.72 -6.60 -9.79
CA GLY A 107 -1.99 -5.96 -8.69
C GLY A 107 -2.23 -4.45 -8.59
N ASN A 108 -2.35 -3.75 -9.72
CA ASN A 108 -2.69 -2.33 -9.76
C ASN A 108 -4.12 -2.07 -9.27
N ILE A 109 -5.10 -2.85 -9.72
CA ILE A 109 -6.49 -2.75 -9.24
C ILE A 109 -6.52 -2.95 -7.72
N CYS A 110 -5.87 -3.99 -7.22
CA CYS A 110 -5.76 -4.24 -5.78
C CYS A 110 -5.11 -3.05 -5.06
N THR A 111 -4.01 -2.50 -5.60
CA THR A 111 -3.34 -1.33 -5.00
C THR A 111 -4.30 -0.12 -4.89
N TYR A 112 -5.09 0.17 -5.92
CA TYR A 112 -6.09 1.24 -5.88
C TYR A 112 -7.22 0.96 -4.88
N LEU A 113 -7.76 -0.27 -4.87
CA LEU A 113 -8.82 -0.65 -3.95
C LEU A 113 -8.34 -0.63 -2.50
N GLY A 114 -7.13 -1.11 -2.23
CA GLY A 114 -6.51 -1.03 -0.91
C GLY A 114 -6.38 0.42 -0.43
N PHE A 115 -5.94 1.32 -1.31
CA PHE A 115 -5.88 2.75 -1.01
C PHE A 115 -7.28 3.32 -0.70
N ILE A 116 -8.31 3.00 -1.48
CA ILE A 116 -9.68 3.44 -1.18
C ILE A 116 -10.17 2.89 0.16
N CYS A 117 -9.91 1.61 0.44
CA CYS A 117 -10.33 0.94 1.67
C CYS A 117 -9.71 1.57 2.93
N ILE A 118 -8.43 1.97 2.90
CA ILE A 118 -7.82 2.59 4.07
C ILE A 118 -8.40 3.97 4.38
N PHE A 119 -8.71 4.77 3.34
CA PHE A 119 -9.40 6.05 3.52
C PHE A 119 -10.85 5.88 3.97
N ALA A 120 -11.55 4.86 3.48
CA ALA A 120 -12.87 4.52 3.99
C ALA A 120 -12.80 4.13 5.48
N CYS A 121 -11.87 3.25 5.86
CA CYS A 121 -11.67 2.79 7.23
C CYS A 121 -11.47 3.93 8.22
N VAL A 122 -10.60 4.91 7.93
CA VAL A 122 -10.35 6.03 8.85
C VAL A 122 -11.50 7.03 8.96
N ASN A 123 -12.38 7.08 7.96
CA ASN A 123 -13.57 7.94 7.98
C ASN A 123 -14.81 7.26 8.56
N ILE A 124 -14.78 5.93 8.73
CA ILE A 124 -15.82 5.19 9.46
C ILE A 124 -15.33 5.03 10.90
N PRO A 125 -15.89 5.72 11.90
CA PRO A 125 -15.37 5.64 13.26
C PRO A 125 -15.42 4.21 13.80
N SER A 126 -14.37 3.82 14.52
CA SER A 126 -14.34 2.52 15.20
C SER A 126 -15.41 2.51 16.30
N VAL A 127 -16.15 1.41 16.41
CA VAL A 127 -17.18 1.15 17.42
C VAL A 127 -16.98 -0.25 17.97
N GLU A 128 -17.32 -0.44 19.24
CA GLU A 128 -17.30 -1.75 19.89
C GLU A 128 -18.72 -2.37 19.89
N PRO A 129 -18.85 -3.69 20.12
CA PRO A 129 -20.15 -4.37 20.12
C PRO A 129 -21.20 -3.73 21.03
N GLU A 130 -20.78 -3.22 22.19
CA GLU A 130 -21.61 -2.52 23.17
C GLU A 130 -22.20 -1.20 22.68
N ASP A 131 -21.64 -0.58 21.63
CA ASP A 131 -22.14 0.69 21.08
C ASP A 131 -23.46 0.53 20.29
N GLY A 132 -23.92 -0.71 20.06
CA GLY A 132 -25.20 -0.98 19.37
C GLY A 132 -25.22 -0.59 17.89
N LYS A 133 -24.06 -0.47 17.24
CA LYS A 133 -23.92 -0.05 15.83
C LYS A 133 -23.30 -1.12 14.93
N PRO A 134 -23.98 -2.28 14.74
CA PRO A 134 -23.40 -3.44 14.06
C PRO A 134 -23.00 -3.17 12.60
N LEU A 135 -23.76 -2.34 11.87
CA LEU A 135 -23.44 -2.01 10.48
C LEU A 135 -22.17 -1.15 10.38
N GLN A 136 -21.99 -0.18 11.28
CA GLN A 136 -20.80 0.65 11.33
C GLN A 136 -19.56 -0.18 11.71
N MET A 137 -19.72 -1.08 12.68
CA MET A 137 -18.69 -2.02 13.11
C MET A 137 -18.23 -2.91 11.95
N ALA A 138 -19.19 -3.53 11.26
CA ALA A 138 -18.93 -4.36 10.08
C ALA A 138 -18.24 -3.55 8.97
N ALA A 139 -18.72 -2.35 8.65
CA ALA A 139 -18.12 -1.51 7.62
C ALA A 139 -16.68 -1.10 7.96
N HIS A 140 -16.40 -0.74 9.21
CA HIS A 140 -15.05 -0.41 9.67
C HIS A 140 -14.11 -1.63 9.56
N TRP A 141 -14.51 -2.78 10.11
CA TRP A 141 -13.69 -4.00 10.07
C TRP A 141 -13.49 -4.52 8.64
N SER A 142 -14.53 -4.51 7.81
CA SER A 142 -14.43 -4.94 6.42
C SER A 142 -13.48 -4.06 5.62
N THR A 143 -13.54 -2.73 5.78
CA THR A 143 -12.64 -1.82 5.06
C THR A 143 -11.19 -1.93 5.55
N ALA A 144 -10.96 -2.14 6.85
CA ALA A 144 -9.63 -2.44 7.38
C ALA A 144 -9.05 -3.76 6.83
N LEU A 145 -9.85 -4.83 6.82
CA LEU A 145 -9.42 -6.14 6.32
C LEU A 145 -9.19 -6.13 4.81
N LEU A 146 -10.07 -5.47 4.04
CA LEU A 146 -9.91 -5.31 2.60
C LEU A 146 -8.68 -4.48 2.25
N PHE A 147 -8.36 -3.43 3.01
CA PHE A 147 -7.10 -2.70 2.86
C PHE A 147 -5.90 -3.65 2.92
N ALA A 148 -5.79 -4.44 3.99
CA ALA A 148 -4.70 -5.39 4.17
C ALA A 148 -4.68 -6.44 3.05
N ALA A 149 -5.84 -7.03 2.75
CA ALA A 149 -5.98 -8.08 1.74
C ALA A 149 -5.59 -7.60 0.34
N PHE A 150 -6.00 -6.39 -0.05
CA PHE A 150 -5.69 -5.86 -1.37
C PHE A 150 -4.20 -5.50 -1.53
N PHE A 151 -3.57 -4.87 -0.54
CA PHE A 151 -2.12 -4.63 -0.62
C PHE A 151 -1.32 -5.93 -0.59
N ALA A 152 -1.71 -6.90 0.24
CA ALA A 152 -1.11 -8.23 0.22
C ALA A 152 -1.26 -8.92 -1.14
N ALA A 153 -2.46 -8.86 -1.75
CA ALA A 153 -2.72 -9.42 -3.07
C ALA A 153 -1.85 -8.77 -4.17
N ALA A 154 -1.62 -7.45 -4.09
CA ALA A 154 -0.72 -6.76 -5.01
C ALA A 154 0.74 -7.22 -4.87
N ILE A 155 1.23 -7.43 -3.65
CA ILE A 155 2.57 -7.99 -3.40
C ILE A 155 2.64 -9.44 -3.91
N ILE A 156 1.64 -10.27 -3.58
CA ILE A 156 1.54 -11.66 -4.00
C ILE A 156 1.54 -11.78 -5.53
N ALA A 157 0.79 -10.93 -6.24
CA ALA A 157 0.76 -10.93 -7.71
C ALA A 157 2.16 -10.77 -8.33
N PHE A 158 2.97 -9.86 -7.77
CA PHE A 158 4.35 -9.65 -8.20
C PHE A 158 5.25 -10.84 -7.83
N LEU A 159 5.17 -11.31 -6.58
CA LEU A 159 5.99 -12.43 -6.10
C LEU A 159 5.69 -13.72 -6.86
N LEU A 160 4.42 -14.00 -7.16
CA LEU A 160 3.99 -15.13 -7.98
C LEU A 160 4.58 -15.04 -9.38
N TYR A 161 4.49 -13.88 -10.03
CA TYR A 161 5.07 -13.67 -11.36
C TYR A 161 6.58 -13.99 -11.38
N LYS A 162 7.34 -13.44 -10.42
CA LYS A 162 8.79 -13.71 -10.33
C LYS A 162 9.11 -15.15 -9.94
N SER A 163 8.26 -15.79 -9.14
CA SER A 163 8.42 -17.22 -8.78
C SER A 163 8.15 -18.13 -9.98
N MET A 164 7.18 -17.78 -10.83
CA MET A 164 6.91 -18.48 -12.09
C MET A 164 8.09 -18.35 -13.06
N GLN A 165 8.86 -17.26 -12.97
CA GLN A 165 10.17 -17.09 -13.64
C GLN A 165 11.33 -17.80 -12.91
N LYS A 166 11.04 -18.79 -12.06
CA LYS A 166 12.02 -19.62 -11.34
C LYS A 166 12.92 -18.87 -10.36
N SER A 167 12.52 -17.68 -9.89
CA SER A 167 13.26 -16.98 -8.85
C SER A 167 12.96 -17.52 -7.45
N THR A 168 13.84 -18.39 -6.93
CA THR A 168 13.70 -18.98 -5.58
C THR A 168 13.62 -17.92 -4.48
N LYS A 169 14.34 -16.81 -4.60
CA LYS A 169 14.32 -15.72 -3.61
C LYS A 169 12.92 -15.10 -3.49
N HIS A 170 12.23 -14.90 -4.61
CA HIS A 170 10.86 -14.38 -4.64
C HIS A 170 9.85 -15.41 -4.14
N LEU A 171 10.09 -16.70 -4.40
CA LEU A 171 9.28 -17.78 -3.85
C LEU A 171 9.38 -17.84 -2.32
N ILE A 172 10.58 -17.65 -1.75
CA ILE A 172 10.76 -17.56 -0.29
C ILE A 172 9.96 -16.38 0.26
N MET A 173 10.04 -15.19 -0.35
CA MET A 173 9.26 -14.03 0.09
C MET A 173 7.76 -14.27 -0.01
N LEU A 174 7.30 -15.00 -1.03
CA LEU A 174 5.89 -15.38 -1.17
C LEU A 174 5.45 -16.31 -0.04
N ILE A 175 6.26 -17.34 0.28
CA ILE A 175 5.98 -18.28 1.36
C ILE A 175 5.96 -17.55 2.70
N VAL A 176 6.93 -16.66 2.96
CA VAL A 176 6.96 -15.84 4.18
C VAL A 176 5.68 -15.02 4.31
N LEU A 177 5.29 -14.28 3.25
CA LEU A 177 4.06 -13.49 3.27
C LEU A 177 2.82 -14.37 3.50
N ALA A 178 2.71 -15.51 2.82
CA ALA A 178 1.59 -16.42 2.98
C ALA A 178 1.51 -16.99 4.41
N LEU A 179 2.63 -17.42 4.99
CA LEU A 179 2.71 -17.90 6.36
C LEU A 179 2.35 -16.80 7.36
N THR A 180 2.77 -15.57 7.12
CA THR A 180 2.38 -14.42 7.96
C THR A 180 0.88 -14.18 7.93
N LEU A 181 0.24 -14.25 6.76
CA LEU A 181 -1.20 -14.09 6.64
C LEU A 181 -1.96 -15.23 7.34
N VAL A 182 -1.52 -16.48 7.17
CA VAL A 182 -2.09 -17.64 7.88
C VAL A 182 -1.93 -17.50 9.38
N LEU A 183 -0.73 -17.14 9.85
CA LEU A 183 -0.46 -16.90 11.27
C LEU A 183 -1.38 -15.82 11.83
N MET A 184 -1.56 -14.71 11.11
CA MET A 184 -2.45 -13.64 11.53
C MET A 184 -3.90 -14.10 11.68
N VAL A 185 -4.41 -14.90 10.74
CA VAL A 185 -5.76 -15.50 10.85
C VAL A 185 -5.86 -16.42 12.06
N VAL A 186 -4.86 -17.28 12.29
CA VAL A 186 -4.84 -18.17 13.47
C VAL A 186 -4.84 -17.37 14.77
N LEU A 187 -4.00 -16.34 14.87
CA LEU A 187 -3.93 -15.48 16.05
C LEU A 187 -5.25 -14.74 16.30
N LEU A 188 -5.88 -14.20 15.26
CA LEU A 188 -7.20 -13.56 15.36
C LEU A 188 -8.27 -14.52 15.89
N LEU A 189 -8.26 -15.79 15.44
CA LEU A 189 -9.22 -16.79 15.88
C LEU A 189 -9.01 -17.22 17.34
N LEU A 190 -7.75 -17.29 17.79
CA LEU A 190 -7.41 -17.75 19.14
C LEU A 190 -7.50 -16.64 20.20
N PHE A 191 -7.09 -15.43 19.86
CA PHE A 191 -6.89 -14.34 20.82
C PHE A 191 -7.75 -13.10 20.53
N GLY A 192 -8.50 -13.08 19.44
CA GLY A 192 -9.26 -11.92 19.01
C GLY A 192 -8.37 -10.82 18.40
N LYS A 193 -8.94 -9.62 18.25
CA LYS A 193 -8.22 -8.45 17.71
C LYS A 193 -7.26 -7.87 18.75
N SER A 194 -6.05 -7.52 18.32
CA SER A 194 -5.11 -6.70 19.10
C SER A 194 -4.21 -5.91 18.16
N GLY A 195 -3.65 -4.80 18.65
CA GLY A 195 -2.69 -4.01 17.89
C GLY A 195 -1.47 -4.81 17.46
N GLY A 196 -0.99 -5.72 18.31
CA GLY A 196 0.14 -6.60 18.00
C GLY A 196 -0.17 -7.53 16.82
N ILE A 197 -1.34 -8.19 16.84
CA ILE A 197 -1.76 -9.11 15.77
C ILE A 197 -1.96 -8.36 14.45
N GLU A 198 -2.55 -7.15 14.48
CA GLU A 198 -2.70 -6.30 13.30
C GLU A 198 -1.36 -5.78 12.76
N SER A 199 -0.35 -5.63 13.62
CA SER A 199 0.94 -5.03 13.24
C SER A 199 1.88 -5.97 12.53
N ILE A 200 1.87 -7.26 12.88
CA ILE A 200 2.72 -8.29 12.27
C ILE A 200 2.65 -8.31 10.74
N PRO A 201 1.47 -8.43 10.08
CA PRO A 201 1.40 -8.46 8.62
C PRO A 201 1.86 -7.16 7.98
N MET A 202 1.61 -6.01 8.62
CA MET A 202 2.06 -4.71 8.12
C MET A 202 3.59 -4.59 8.18
N TRP A 203 4.22 -4.93 9.31
CA TRP A 203 5.68 -4.92 9.42
C TRP A 203 6.34 -5.83 8.40
N VAL A 204 5.83 -7.05 8.25
CA VAL A 204 6.33 -8.01 7.25
C VAL A 204 6.17 -7.46 5.83
N ALA A 205 5.04 -6.85 5.49
CA ALA A 205 4.83 -6.25 4.18
C ALA A 205 5.82 -5.11 3.89
N TYR A 206 6.06 -4.21 4.85
CA TYR A 206 7.07 -3.15 4.74
C TYR A 206 8.47 -3.72 4.54
N ILE A 207 8.86 -4.73 5.32
CA ILE A 207 10.16 -5.39 5.20
C ILE A 207 10.30 -6.05 3.83
N ILE A 208 9.30 -6.81 3.38
CA ILE A 208 9.32 -7.45 2.06
C ILE A 208 9.46 -6.40 0.96
N ILE A 209 8.64 -5.35 0.97
CA ILE A 209 8.71 -4.28 -0.04
C ILE A 209 10.08 -3.60 -0.01
N PHE A 210 10.66 -3.37 1.17
CA PHE A 210 12.01 -2.83 1.30
C PHE A 210 13.04 -3.76 0.65
N MET A 211 13.00 -5.05 0.96
CA MET A 211 13.88 -6.06 0.40
C MET A 211 13.78 -6.09 -1.13
N LEU A 212 12.55 -6.13 -1.67
CA LEU A 212 12.29 -6.22 -3.11
C LEU A 212 12.76 -4.98 -3.88
N ASN A 213 12.63 -3.78 -3.31
CA ASN A 213 12.96 -2.52 -4.00
C ASN A 213 14.41 -2.06 -3.81
N TYR A 214 14.99 -2.30 -2.63
CA TYR A 214 16.18 -1.57 -2.19
C TYR A 214 17.38 -2.46 -1.84
N THR A 215 17.27 -3.77 -1.99
CA THR A 215 18.38 -4.69 -1.71
C THR A 215 18.88 -5.41 -2.96
N LYS A 216 20.21 -5.50 -3.09
CA LYS A 216 20.89 -6.12 -4.23
C LYS A 216 20.37 -7.51 -4.61
N PRO A 217 20.04 -8.42 -3.67
CA PRO A 217 19.62 -9.77 -4.02
C PRO A 217 18.34 -9.86 -4.88
N PHE A 218 17.53 -8.80 -4.89
CA PHE A 218 16.24 -8.71 -5.59
C PHE A 218 16.22 -7.70 -6.73
N GLN A 219 17.30 -6.92 -6.89
CA GLN A 219 17.40 -5.98 -7.99
C GLN A 219 17.59 -6.71 -9.33
N PRO A 220 17.06 -6.18 -10.44
CA PRO A 220 17.36 -6.69 -11.77
C PRO A 220 18.88 -6.65 -12.03
N GLU A 221 19.42 -7.64 -12.74
CA GLU A 221 20.87 -7.79 -12.99
C GLU A 221 21.52 -6.62 -13.77
N ASN A 222 20.72 -5.65 -14.24
CA ASN A 222 21.16 -4.52 -15.07
C ASN A 222 21.06 -3.15 -14.36
N THR A 223 21.03 -3.10 -13.03
CA THR A 223 21.08 -1.84 -12.24
C THR A 223 22.42 -1.61 -11.58
#